data_AF-A0A921KQZ3-F1
#
_entry.id   AF-A0A921KQZ3-F1
#
_cell.length_a   1.000
_cell.length_b   1.000
_cell.length_c   1.000
_cell.angle_alpha   90.00
_cell.angle_beta   90.00
_cell.angle_gamma   90.00
#
_symmetry.space_group_name_H-M   'P 1'
#
loop_
_entity.id
_entity.type
_entity.pdbx_description
1 polymer ?
#
loop_
_entity_poly.entity_id
_entity_poly.type
_entity_poly.pdbx_seq_one_letter_code
_entity_poly.pdbx_strand_id
1 'polypeptide(L)'
;LLAGAVLGIGWAGMLATNDLVVARVVDRDAAVHGLHREGLFLSVTGALGRLSGAVSGLALASLGTFFGYHSGDSPGTDPGQAFRVYLCVYPFLLCALGALAAHLVRVPSPERSAAEASADVAARTGRRA
;
A
#
# COMPACT_ATOMS: atom_id res chain seq x y z
N LEU A 1 20.46 5.16 -16.64
CA LEU A 1 20.33 6.40 -15.83
C LEU A 1 18.94 7.00 -15.93
N LEU A 2 18.44 7.36 -17.12
CA LEU A 2 17.10 7.97 -17.28
C LEU A 2 15.95 7.10 -16.73
N ALA A 3 15.91 5.81 -17.07
CA ALA A 3 14.88 4.90 -16.55
C ALA A 3 14.90 4.79 -15.01
N GLY A 4 16.09 4.73 -14.41
CA GLY A 4 16.26 4.72 -12.96
C GLY A 4 15.84 6.04 -12.30
N ALA A 5 16.08 7.17 -12.94
CA ALA A 5 15.65 8.48 -12.44
C ALA A 5 14.11 8.60 -12.42
N VAL A 6 13.44 8.18 -13.50
CA VAL A 6 11.97 8.16 -13.58
C VAL A 6 11.37 7.25 -12.51
N LEU A 7 11.91 6.03 -12.37
CA LEU A 7 11.47 5.10 -11.33
C LEU A 7 11.72 5.65 -9.92
N GLY A 8 12.89 6.25 -9.67
CA GLY A 8 13.23 6.84 -8.38
C GLY A 8 12.30 7.98 -7.97
N ILE A 9 11.98 8.89 -8.90
CA ILE A 9 11.04 9.98 -8.66
C ILE A 9 9.64 9.43 -8.36
N GLY A 10 9.15 8.48 -9.16
CA GLY A 10 7.85 7.86 -8.94
C GLY A 10 7.77 7.11 -7.60
N TRP A 11 8.82 6.39 -7.26
CA TRP A 11 8.94 5.66 -6.00
C TRP A 11 8.95 6.60 -4.79
N ALA A 12 9.72 7.69 -4.85
CA ALA A 12 9.75 8.70 -3.79
C ALA A 12 8.38 9.34 -3.56
N GLY A 13 7.66 9.67 -4.64
CA GLY A 13 6.30 10.20 -4.56
C GLY A 13 5.31 9.22 -3.92
N MET A 14 5.40 7.93 -4.28
CA MET A 14 4.58 6.89 -3.64
C MET A 14 4.87 6.75 -2.15
N LEU A 15 6.14 6.70 -1.73
CA LEU A 15 6.51 6.57 -0.32
C LEU A 15 5.99 7.76 0.49
N ALA A 16 6.24 8.99 0.03
CA ALA A 16 5.78 10.19 0.70
C ALA A 16 4.24 10.22 0.83
N THR A 17 3.53 9.80 -0.23
CA THR A 17 2.05 9.77 -0.20
C THR A 17 1.53 8.70 0.76
N ASN A 18 2.16 7.53 0.82
CA ASN A 18 1.77 6.46 1.72
C ASN A 18 1.84 6.92 3.19
N ASP A 19 2.96 7.53 3.59
CA ASP A 19 3.16 8.03 4.94
C ASP A 19 2.14 9.12 5.31
N LEU A 20 1.84 10.04 4.38
CA LEU A 20 0.83 11.09 4.59
C LEU A 20 -0.59 10.53 4.75
N VAL A 21 -0.94 9.48 4.02
CA VAL A 21 -2.25 8.82 4.13
C VAL A 21 -2.38 8.15 5.50
N VAL A 22 -1.37 7.42 5.95
CA VAL A 22 -1.38 6.76 7.27
C VAL A 22 -1.47 7.80 8.38
N ALA A 23 -0.65 8.86 8.34
CA ALA A 23 -0.70 9.94 9.32
C ALA A 23 -2.09 10.57 9.41
N ARG A 24 -2.71 10.88 8.26
CA ARG A 24 -4.05 11.49 8.22
C ARG A 24 -5.13 10.60 8.82
N VAL A 25 -5.04 9.28 8.66
CA VAL A 25 -5.97 8.32 9.26
C VAL A 25 -5.82 8.31 10.77
N VAL A 26 -4.57 8.30 11.26
CA VAL A 26 -4.26 8.34 12.69
C VAL A 26 -4.71 9.65 13.33
N ASP A 27 -4.40 10.79 12.71
CA ASP A 27 -4.80 12.12 13.19
C ASP A 27 -6.33 12.25 13.29
N ARG A 28 -7.06 11.72 12.29
CA ARG A 28 -8.53 11.74 12.29
C ARG A 28 -9.10 10.86 13.40
N ASP A 29 -8.56 9.67 13.62
CA ASP A 29 -9.01 8.79 14.70
C ASP A 29 -8.81 9.44 16.08
N ALA A 30 -7.64 10.05 16.29
CA ALA A 30 -7.32 10.78 17.50
C ALA A 30 -8.26 11.97 17.73
N ALA A 31 -8.60 12.72 16.67
CA ALA A 31 -9.51 13.87 16.76
C ALA A 31 -10.96 13.50 17.07
N VAL A 32 -11.48 12.39 16.52
CA VAL A 32 -12.88 11.96 16.70
C VAL A 32 -13.11 11.21 18.02
N HIS A 33 -12.15 10.39 18.42
CA HIS A 33 -12.28 9.52 19.60
C HIS A 33 -11.55 10.05 20.84
N GLY A 34 -10.62 10.99 20.68
CA GLY A 34 -9.81 11.52 21.78
C GLY A 34 -8.85 10.49 22.39
N LEU A 35 -8.63 9.36 21.71
CA LEU A 35 -7.77 8.26 22.16
C LEU A 35 -6.57 8.15 21.23
N HIS A 36 -5.38 7.93 21.79
CA HIS A 36 -4.16 7.74 21.02
C HIS A 36 -3.94 6.24 20.77
N ARG A 37 -4.41 5.76 19.61
CA ARG A 37 -4.32 4.34 19.17
C ARG A 37 -3.34 4.12 18.03
N GLU A 38 -2.38 5.03 17.89
CA GLU A 38 -1.39 5.07 16.80
C GLU A 38 -0.64 3.75 16.64
N GLY A 39 -0.30 3.12 17.77
CA GLY A 39 0.38 1.81 17.80
C GLY A 39 -0.41 0.70 17.09
N LEU A 40 -1.74 0.72 17.13
CA LEU A 40 -2.57 -0.26 16.41
C LEU A 40 -2.49 -0.03 14.90
N PHE A 41 -2.66 1.21 14.44
CA PHE A 41 -2.59 1.58 13.02
C PHE A 41 -1.21 1.30 12.43
N LEU A 42 -0.15 1.69 13.14
CA LEU A 42 1.24 1.43 12.73
C LEU A 42 1.55 -0.08 12.73
N SER A 43 1.05 -0.84 13.71
CA SER A 43 1.25 -2.29 13.76
C SER A 43 0.59 -3.01 12.59
N VAL A 44 -0.64 -2.64 12.24
CA VAL A 44 -1.33 -3.22 11.07
C VAL A 44 -0.61 -2.85 9.78
N THR A 45 -0.21 -1.59 9.62
CA THR A 45 0.54 -1.12 8.44
C THR A 45 1.87 -1.88 8.28
N GLY A 46 2.61 -2.05 9.36
CA GLY A 46 3.85 -2.83 9.37
C GLY A 46 3.63 -4.32 9.11
N ALA A 47 2.55 -4.91 9.63
CA ALA A 47 2.19 -6.30 9.35
C ALA A 47 1.84 -6.53 7.87
N LEU A 48 1.07 -5.62 7.26
CA LEU A 48 0.76 -5.64 5.83
C LEU A 48 2.02 -5.48 4.97
N GLY A 49 2.94 -4.59 5.37
CA GLY A 49 4.24 -4.45 4.71
C GLY A 49 5.04 -5.75 4.67
N ARG A 50 5.00 -6.55 5.76
CA ARG A 50 5.63 -7.89 5.80
C ARG A 50 4.91 -8.91 4.91
N LEU A 51 3.58 -8.83 4.83
CA LEU A 51 2.78 -9.73 3.97
C LEU A 51 3.12 -9.56 2.49
N SER A 52 3.56 -8.38 2.06
CA SER A 52 4.08 -8.16 0.70
C SER A 52 5.24 -9.12 0.36
N GLY A 53 6.06 -9.49 1.34
CA GLY A 53 7.11 -10.51 1.14
C GLY A 53 6.54 -11.90 0.82
N ALA A 54 5.41 -12.28 1.41
CA ALA A 54 4.72 -13.52 1.07
C ALA A 54 4.16 -13.48 -0.36
N VAL A 55 3.63 -12.34 -0.80
CA VAL A 55 3.18 -12.15 -2.19
C VAL A 55 4.34 -12.33 -3.17
N SER A 56 5.49 -11.69 -2.90
CA SER A 56 6.70 -11.87 -3.70
C SER A 56 7.19 -13.33 -3.70
N GLY A 57 7.12 -14.01 -2.55
CA GLY A 57 7.46 -15.42 -2.44
C GLY A 57 6.55 -16.33 -3.26
N LEU A 58 5.23 -16.08 -3.26
CA LEU A 58 4.27 -16.78 -4.12
C LEU A 58 4.52 -16.52 -5.60
N ALA A 59 4.82 -15.26 -5.95
CA ALA A 59 5.19 -14.87 -7.30
C ALA A 59 6.51 -15.52 -7.75
N LEU A 60 7.43 -15.80 -6.84
CA LEU A 60 8.66 -16.55 -7.15
C LEU A 60 8.37 -18.05 -7.28
N ALA A 61 7.56 -18.61 -6.39
CA ALA A 61 7.18 -20.03 -6.41
C ALA A 61 6.42 -20.41 -7.69
N SER A 62 5.60 -19.50 -8.24
CA SER A 62 4.91 -19.72 -9.51
C SER A 62 5.86 -19.87 -10.70
N LEU A 63 7.09 -19.32 -10.65
CA LEU A 63 8.09 -19.56 -11.70
C LEU A 63 8.48 -21.04 -11.77
N GLY A 64 8.50 -21.74 -10.63
CA GLY A 64 8.72 -23.18 -10.60
C GLY A 64 7.65 -23.95 -11.37
N THR A 65 6.39 -23.56 -11.22
CA THR A 65 5.27 -24.23 -11.92
C THR A 65 5.17 -23.87 -13.40
N PHE A 66 5.43 -22.62 -13.79
CA PHE A 66 5.23 -22.16 -15.17
C PHE A 66 6.48 -22.29 -16.05
N PHE A 67 7.67 -22.14 -15.46
CA PHE A 67 8.95 -22.10 -16.18
C PHE A 67 9.93 -23.20 -15.74
N GLY A 68 9.57 -24.01 -14.74
CA GLY A 68 10.45 -25.06 -14.21
C GLY A 68 11.64 -24.51 -13.42
N TYR A 69 11.60 -23.24 -13.01
CA TYR A 69 12.68 -22.61 -12.26
C TYR A 69 12.66 -23.05 -10.79
N HIS A 70 13.65 -23.83 -10.37
CA HIS A 70 13.78 -24.30 -8.99
C HIS A 70 14.93 -23.62 -8.24
N SER A 71 16.08 -23.47 -8.90
CA SER A 71 17.28 -22.88 -8.31
C SER A 71 18.25 -22.41 -9.41
N GLY A 72 19.32 -21.72 -9.03
CA GLY A 72 20.39 -21.35 -9.97
C GLY A 72 21.07 -22.57 -10.62
N ASP A 73 21.14 -23.69 -9.89
CA ASP A 73 21.69 -24.97 -10.38
C ASP A 73 20.69 -25.76 -11.25
N SER A 74 19.41 -25.43 -11.15
CA SER A 74 18.32 -26.05 -11.93
C SER A 74 17.39 -24.97 -12.46
N PRO A 75 17.85 -24.19 -13.46
CA PRO A 75 17.17 -22.98 -13.91
C PRO A 75 15.94 -23.21 -14.80
N GLY A 76 15.60 -24.46 -15.12
CA GLY A 76 14.50 -24.79 -16.03
C GLY A 76 14.86 -24.56 -17.51
N THR A 77 13.83 -24.47 -18.35
CA THR A 77 13.99 -24.38 -19.81
C THR A 77 14.33 -22.96 -20.30
N ASP A 78 13.83 -21.93 -19.63
CA ASP A 78 14.12 -20.52 -19.95
C ASP A 78 14.10 -19.63 -18.70
N PRO A 79 15.21 -19.58 -17.94
CA PRO A 79 15.31 -18.75 -16.74
C PRO A 79 15.24 -17.24 -17.06
N GLY A 80 15.67 -16.85 -18.25
CA GLY A 80 15.68 -15.45 -18.67
C GLY A 80 14.27 -14.89 -18.76
N GLN A 81 13.36 -15.63 -19.40
CA GLN A 81 11.96 -15.22 -19.47
C GLN A 81 11.26 -15.33 -18.11
N ALA A 82 11.58 -16.34 -17.32
CA ALA A 82 11.01 -16.50 -15.97
C ALA A 82 11.24 -15.24 -15.12
N PHE A 83 12.48 -14.74 -15.06
CA PHE A 83 12.80 -13.52 -14.31
C PHE A 83 12.25 -12.24 -14.96
N ARG A 84 12.09 -12.18 -16.29
CA ARG A 84 11.42 -11.04 -16.94
C ARG A 84 9.95 -10.97 -16.56
N VAL A 85 9.27 -12.11 -16.48
CA VAL A 85 7.89 -12.19 -15.95
C VAL A 85 7.86 -11.78 -14.49
N TYR A 86 8.81 -12.28 -13.68
CA TYR A 86 8.91 -11.93 -12.27
C TYR A 86 9.09 -10.43 -12.02
N LEU A 87 9.99 -9.79 -12.76
CA LEU A 87 10.37 -8.39 -12.57
C LEU A 87 9.44 -7.39 -13.28
N CYS A 88 8.77 -7.80 -14.36
CA CYS A 88 7.93 -6.89 -15.14
C CYS A 88 6.44 -7.17 -14.98
N VAL A 89 6.01 -8.43 -15.12
CA VAL A 89 4.57 -8.76 -15.21
C VAL A 89 3.92 -8.71 -13.84
N TYR A 90 4.48 -9.36 -12.81
CA TYR A 90 3.87 -9.34 -11.47
C TYR A 90 3.80 -7.92 -10.88
N PRO A 91 4.88 -7.11 -10.87
CA PRO A 91 4.79 -5.74 -10.36
C PRO A 91 3.81 -4.90 -11.15
N PHE A 92 3.74 -5.05 -12.48
CA PHE A 92 2.77 -4.33 -13.30
C PHE A 92 1.33 -4.69 -12.93
N LEU A 93 1.00 -5.98 -12.79
CA LEU A 93 -0.33 -6.43 -12.42
C LEU A 93 -0.73 -5.96 -11.01
N LEU A 94 0.18 -6.04 -10.05
CA LEU A 94 -0.05 -5.57 -8.69
C LEU A 94 -0.24 -4.05 -8.63
N CYS A 95 0.58 -3.28 -9.37
CA CYS A 95 0.41 -1.84 -9.50
C CYS A 95 -0.91 -1.47 -10.17
N ALA A 96 -1.29 -2.16 -11.25
CA ALA A 96 -2.57 -1.93 -11.93
C ALA A 96 -3.77 -2.21 -11.01
N LEU A 97 -3.72 -3.30 -10.24
CA LEU A 97 -4.73 -3.62 -9.24
C LEU A 97 -4.79 -2.56 -8.13
N GLY A 98 -3.64 -2.11 -7.64
CA GLY A 98 -3.54 -1.04 -6.65
C GLY A 98 -4.09 0.29 -7.15
N ALA A 99 -3.78 0.66 -8.40
CA ALA A 99 -4.32 1.85 -9.04
C ALA A 99 -5.84 1.77 -9.22
N LEU A 100 -6.36 0.62 -9.66
CA LEU A 100 -7.80 0.39 -9.77
C LEU A 100 -8.49 0.51 -8.41
N ALA A 101 -7.94 -0.13 -7.37
CA ALA A 101 -8.46 -0.04 -6.02
C ALA A 101 -8.46 1.41 -5.51
N ALA A 102 -7.40 2.17 -5.78
CA ALA A 102 -7.30 3.59 -5.43
C ALA A 102 -8.38 4.44 -6.15
N HIS A 103 -8.74 4.10 -7.39
CA HIS A 103 -9.82 4.79 -8.11
C HIS A 103 -11.23 4.47 -7.57
N LEU A 104 -11.41 3.29 -6.97
CA LEU A 104 -12.70 2.89 -6.38
C LEU A 104 -12.91 3.51 -4.98
N VAL A 105 -11.82 3.79 -4.25
CA VAL A 105 -11.89 4.41 -2.92
C VAL A 105 -12.01 5.93 -3.03
N ARG A 106 -13.18 6.47 -2.72
CA ARG A 106 -13.39 7.91 -2.59
C ARG A 106 -13.01 8.38 -1.20
N VAL A 107 -11.93 9.16 -1.12
CA VAL A 107 -11.54 9.87 0.11
C VAL A 107 -12.24 11.23 0.14
N PRO A 108 -13.02 11.56 1.19
CA PRO A 108 -13.62 12.89 1.33
C PRO A 108 -12.55 13.98 1.36
N SER A 109 -12.86 15.16 0.80
CA SER A 109 -11.91 16.28 0.79
C SER A 109 -11.49 16.67 2.22
N PRO A 110 -10.26 17.20 2.42
CA PRO A 110 -9.78 17.59 3.75
C PRO A 110 -10.72 18.56 4.46
N GLU A 111 -11.26 19.54 3.73
CA GLU A 111 -12.22 20.53 4.23
C GLU A 111 -13.53 19.87 4.70
N ARG A 112 -14.03 18.89 3.95
CA ARG A 112 -15.22 18.13 4.31
C ARG A 112 -14.98 17.23 5.52
N SER A 113 -13.81 16.59 5.60
CA SER A 113 -13.42 15.79 6.77
C SER A 113 -13.31 16.64 8.05
N ALA A 114 -12.78 17.86 7.95
CA ALA A 114 -12.68 18.79 9.07
C ALA A 114 -14.05 19.32 9.51
N ALA A 115 -14.92 19.65 8.55
CA ALA A 115 -16.30 20.08 8.83
C ALA A 115 -17.12 18.96 9.51
N GLU A 116 -17.00 17.71 9.05
CA GLU A 116 -17.66 16.55 9.65
C GLU A 116 -17.16 16.28 11.08
N ALA A 117 -15.85 16.38 11.33
CA ALA A 117 -15.28 16.22 12.66
C ALA A 117 -15.76 17.31 13.63
N SER A 118 -15.78 18.56 13.18
CA SER A 118 -16.28 19.69 13.99
C SER A 118 -17.78 19.56 14.29
N ALA A 119 -18.58 19.09 13.33
CA ALA A 119 -20.00 18.82 13.51
C ALA A 119 -20.27 17.68 14.50
N ASP A 120 -19.50 16.58 14.46
CA ASP A 120 -19.65 15.47 15.41
C ASP A 120 -19.26 15.88 16.84
N VAL A 121 -18.20 16.69 16.99
CA VAL A 121 -17.83 17.27 18.29
C VAL A 121 -18.96 18.15 18.81
N ALA A 122 -19.48 19.08 18.01
CA ALA A 122 -20.58 19.96 18.40
C ALA A 122 -21.87 19.20 18.78
N ALA A 123 -22.18 18.11 18.06
CA ALA A 123 -23.32 17.24 18.37
C ALA A 123 -23.15 16.50 19.71
N ARG A 124 -21.91 16.12 20.08
CA ARG A 124 -21.62 15.46 21.37
C ARG A 124 -21.65 16.44 22.54
N THR A 125 -21.19 17.67 22.37
CA THR A 125 -21.28 18.71 23.42
C THR A 125 -22.71 19.21 23.60
N GLY A 126 -23.47 19.40 22.52
CA GLY A 126 -24.88 19.82 22.59
C GLY A 126 -25.82 18.77 23.20
N ARG A 127 -25.45 17.48 23.20
CA ARG A 127 -26.22 16.41 23.85
C ARG A 127 -25.92 16.25 25.35
N ARG A 128 -24.95 17.00 25.88
CA ARG A 128 -24.57 17.01 27.30
C ARG A 128 -25.07 18.25 28.06
N ALA A 129 -25.76 19.18 27.40
CA ALA A 129 -26.45 20.33 27.98
C ALA A 129 -27.96 20.09 27.99
#